data_AF-A0A9D2Y397-F1
#
_entry.id   AF-A0A9D2Y397-F1
#
_cell.length_a   1.000
_cell.length_b   1.000
_cell.length_c   1.000
_cell.angle_alpha   90.00
_cell.angle_beta   90.00
_cell.angle_gamma   90.00
#
_symmetry.space_group_name_H-M   'P 1'
#
loop_
_entity.id
_entity.type
_entity.pdbx_description
1 polymer ?
#
loop_
_entity_poly.entity_id
_entity_poly.type
_entity_poly.pdbx_seq_one_letter_code
_entity_poly.pdbx_strand_id
1 'polypeptide(L)'
;MYTTPSVLPYGFHITIIINLCLNITWLFLYDRELILAVLITSALMTVTDYTILFFSCCGLKIYGAWLNKHHNVELWIFRILVQNGVAVYATWGTLSTLLNLTIYLQHQKDTSRCDCAMLSLLLLLMELLVWFLLENFYLDEQVRYNVTIYPVVILWLLGVLTNSGSSDNLMYIFAASILMISCILFVLRVALVAWRHHKQPLYKDNGPSLSPVEISLTQRRIFL
;
A
#
# COMPACT_ATOMS: atom_id res chain seq x y z
N MET A 1 -30.10 10.98 -12.85
CA MET A 1 -30.02 10.01 -11.74
C MET A 1 -29.21 8.78 -12.19
N TYR A 2 -27.90 8.94 -12.39
CA TYR A 2 -26.96 7.85 -12.76
C TYR A 2 -25.85 7.67 -11.70
N THR A 3 -26.04 8.24 -10.51
CA THR A 3 -25.01 8.37 -9.45
C THR A 3 -25.29 7.44 -8.27
N THR A 4 -25.59 6.17 -8.53
CA THR A 4 -25.65 5.14 -7.48
C THR A 4 -25.15 3.81 -8.05
N PRO A 5 -24.21 3.10 -7.39
CA PRO A 5 -23.60 3.37 -6.09
C PRO A 5 -22.31 4.22 -6.14
N SER A 6 -22.06 5.03 -5.11
CA SER A 6 -20.74 5.60 -4.81
C SER A 6 -19.81 4.50 -4.29
N VAL A 7 -19.21 3.73 -5.20
CA VAL A 7 -18.25 2.67 -4.84
C VAL A 7 -17.03 3.24 -4.11
N LEU A 8 -16.70 4.51 -4.39
CA LEU A 8 -15.72 5.30 -3.66
C LEU A 8 -16.42 6.27 -2.69
N PRO A 9 -16.22 6.15 -1.38
CA PRO A 9 -16.87 7.00 -0.39
C PRO A 9 -16.30 8.43 -0.38
N TYR A 10 -17.04 9.44 0.09
CA TYR A 10 -16.51 10.81 0.21
C TYR A 10 -15.19 10.88 1.00
N GLY A 11 -15.03 10.04 2.03
CA GLY A 11 -13.79 9.95 2.80
C GLY A 11 -12.56 9.67 1.94
N PHE A 12 -12.68 8.81 0.92
CA PHE A 12 -11.60 8.49 -0.01
C PHE A 12 -11.11 9.74 -0.75
N HIS A 13 -12.05 10.54 -1.28
CA HIS A 13 -11.72 11.76 -2.04
C HIS A 13 -11.12 12.84 -1.14
N ILE A 14 -11.67 13.04 0.05
CA ILE A 14 -11.14 14.01 1.02
C ILE A 14 -9.70 13.64 1.41
N THR A 15 -9.43 12.37 1.71
CA THR A 15 -8.08 11.93 2.08
C THR A 15 -7.09 12.06 0.92
N ILE A 16 -7.50 11.82 -0.33
CA ILE A 16 -6.65 12.09 -1.50
C ILE A 16 -6.28 13.58 -1.59
N ILE A 17 -7.24 14.48 -1.42
CA ILE A 17 -6.98 15.92 -1.48
C ILE A 17 -5.97 16.31 -0.39
N ILE A 18 -6.14 15.80 0.83
CA ILE A 18 -5.20 16.03 1.93
C ILE A 18 -3.81 15.50 1.55
N ASN A 19 -3.72 14.29 1.01
CA ASN A 19 -2.44 13.70 0.59
C ASN A 19 -1.74 14.54 -0.48
N LEU A 20 -2.47 15.05 -1.47
CA LEU A 20 -1.91 15.94 -2.51
C LEU A 20 -1.39 17.25 -1.92
N CYS A 21 -2.12 17.87 -0.99
CA CYS A 21 -1.65 19.06 -0.28
C CYS A 21 -0.37 18.78 0.54
N LEU A 22 -0.30 17.62 1.19
CA LEU A 22 0.91 17.19 1.91
C LEU A 22 2.08 16.94 0.97
N ASN A 23 1.84 16.35 -0.21
CA ASN A 23 2.86 16.14 -1.24
C ASN A 23 3.47 17.48 -1.73
N ILE A 24 2.61 18.46 -2.02
CA ILE A 24 3.06 19.81 -2.39
C ILE A 24 3.87 20.44 -1.25
N THR A 25 3.39 20.32 -0.01
CA THR A 25 4.11 20.84 1.17
C THR A 25 5.47 20.17 1.33
N TRP A 26 5.54 18.84 1.13
CA TRP A 26 6.77 18.06 1.20
C TRP A 26 7.82 18.56 0.20
N LEU A 27 7.43 18.88 -1.04
CA LEU A 27 8.35 19.44 -2.06
C LEU A 27 8.99 20.76 -1.58
N PHE A 28 8.20 21.67 -1.02
CA PHE A 28 8.73 22.93 -0.50
C PHE A 28 9.63 22.73 0.73
N LEU A 29 9.29 21.79 1.62
CA LEU A 29 10.12 21.47 2.78
C LEU A 29 11.45 20.84 2.37
N TYR A 30 11.43 20.00 1.34
CA TYR A 30 12.61 19.39 0.76
C TYR A 30 13.53 20.43 0.11
N ASP A 31 12.97 21.35 -0.67
CA ASP A 31 13.70 22.50 -1.27
C ASP A 31 14.38 23.38 -0.21
N ARG A 32 13.76 23.52 0.97
CA ARG A 32 14.33 24.26 2.11
C ARG A 32 15.29 23.44 2.97
N GLU A 33 15.60 22.21 2.59
CA GLU A 33 16.48 21.28 3.32
C GLU A 33 16.07 21.05 4.79
N LEU A 34 14.78 21.18 5.12
CA LEU A 34 14.27 20.97 6.48
C LEU A 34 14.06 19.48 6.77
N ILE A 35 15.17 18.74 6.97
CA ILE A 35 15.19 17.26 7.02
C ILE A 35 14.17 16.64 7.99
N LEU A 36 14.04 17.20 9.21
CA LEU A 36 13.05 16.69 10.18
C LEU A 36 11.61 16.91 9.72
N ALA A 37 11.31 18.08 9.15
CA ALA A 37 9.98 18.39 8.64
C ALA A 37 9.64 17.51 7.44
N VAL A 38 10.60 17.28 6.53
CA VAL A 38 10.49 16.34 5.41
C VAL A 38 10.11 14.94 5.89
N LEU A 39 10.78 14.43 6.94
CA LEU A 39 10.47 13.13 7.53
C LEU A 39 9.04 13.06 8.10
N ILE A 40 8.65 14.06 8.91
CA ILE A 40 7.32 14.10 9.53
C ILE A 40 6.23 14.17 8.45
N THR A 41 6.41 15.02 7.43
CA THR A 41 5.44 15.14 6.34
C THR A 41 5.36 13.87 5.51
N SER A 42 6.47 13.20 5.21
CA SER A 42 6.44 11.89 4.53
C SER A 42 5.69 10.83 5.34
N ALA A 43 5.94 10.75 6.65
CA ALA A 43 5.25 9.80 7.52
C ALA A 43 3.73 10.07 7.53
N LEU A 44 3.33 11.35 7.59
CA LEU A 44 1.92 11.73 7.54
C LEU A 44 1.29 11.38 6.18
N MET A 45 2.01 11.57 5.07
CA MET A 45 1.56 11.13 3.75
C MET A 45 1.33 9.62 3.71
N THR A 46 2.29 8.82 4.19
CA THR A 46 2.16 7.36 4.25
C THR A 46 0.92 6.93 5.05
N VAL A 47 0.65 7.58 6.19
CA VAL A 47 -0.58 7.32 6.98
C VAL A 47 -1.85 7.64 6.20
N THR A 48 -1.86 8.75 5.45
CA THR A 48 -3.00 9.07 4.59
C THR A 48 -3.18 8.06 3.45
N ASP A 49 -2.12 7.51 2.88
CA ASP A 49 -2.18 6.50 1.83
C ASP A 49 -2.82 5.18 2.32
N TYR A 50 -2.42 4.72 3.49
CA TYR A 50 -3.06 3.57 4.14
C TYR A 50 -4.53 3.83 4.46
N THR A 51 -4.88 5.07 4.82
CA THR A 51 -6.27 5.49 5.07
C THR A 51 -7.10 5.46 3.78
N ILE A 52 -6.54 5.91 2.65
CA ILE A 52 -7.18 5.82 1.32
C ILE A 52 -7.42 4.35 0.94
N LEU A 53 -6.44 3.48 1.17
CA LEU A 53 -6.57 2.05 0.92
C LEU A 53 -7.66 1.41 1.78
N PHE A 54 -7.76 1.80 3.06
CA PHE A 54 -8.82 1.36 3.95
C PHE A 54 -10.21 1.76 3.43
N PHE A 55 -10.41 3.02 3.05
CA PHE A 55 -11.69 3.47 2.49
C PHE A 55 -12.06 2.74 1.20
N SER A 56 -11.08 2.48 0.32
CA SER A 56 -11.28 1.71 -0.91
C SER A 56 -11.72 0.27 -0.61
N CYS A 57 -11.08 -0.39 0.37
CA CYS A 57 -11.46 -1.72 0.82
C CYS A 57 -12.86 -1.77 1.45
N CYS A 58 -13.21 -0.79 2.27
CA CYS A 58 -14.56 -0.67 2.84
C CYS A 58 -15.63 -0.54 1.75
N GLY A 59 -15.43 0.36 0.78
CA GLY A 59 -16.36 0.55 -0.35
C GLY A 59 -16.60 -0.74 -1.13
N LEU A 60 -15.53 -1.50 -1.39
CA LEU A 60 -15.65 -2.79 -2.08
C LEU A 60 -16.34 -3.87 -1.22
N LYS A 61 -16.17 -3.87 0.11
CA LYS A 61 -16.90 -4.80 1.00
C LYS A 61 -18.41 -4.54 0.96
N ILE A 62 -18.80 -3.27 0.87
CA ILE A 62 -20.20 -2.83 0.89
C ILE A 62 -20.90 -3.12 -0.44
N TYR A 63 -20.29 -2.72 -1.56
CA TYR A 63 -20.92 -2.83 -2.88
C TYR A 63 -20.47 -4.04 -3.70
N GLY A 64 -19.45 -4.77 -3.27
CA GLY A 64 -18.79 -5.79 -4.06
C GLY A 64 -19.68 -6.98 -4.44
N ALA A 65 -20.63 -7.38 -3.58
CA ALA A 65 -21.58 -8.44 -3.92
C ALA A 65 -22.54 -8.03 -5.05
N TRP A 66 -23.01 -6.78 -5.01
CA TRP A 66 -23.85 -6.23 -6.07
C TRP A 66 -23.07 -6.06 -7.38
N LEU A 67 -21.84 -5.55 -7.28
CA LEU A 67 -20.96 -5.27 -8.41
C LEU A 67 -20.51 -6.57 -9.09
N ASN A 68 -20.23 -7.64 -8.33
CA ASN A 68 -19.93 -8.96 -8.90
C ASN A 68 -21.07 -9.53 -9.73
N LYS A 69 -22.32 -9.28 -9.32
CA LYS A 69 -23.52 -9.81 -9.98
C LYS A 69 -23.94 -9.00 -11.21
N HIS A 70 -23.82 -7.67 -11.16
CA HIS A 70 -24.33 -6.78 -12.22
C HIS A 70 -23.24 -6.14 -13.08
N HIS A 71 -22.04 -5.91 -12.54
CA HIS A 71 -20.95 -5.16 -13.19
C HIS A 71 -19.56 -5.76 -12.88
N ASN A 72 -19.36 -7.05 -13.19
CA ASN A 72 -18.12 -7.77 -12.84
C ASN A 72 -16.85 -7.14 -13.48
N VAL A 73 -16.97 -6.56 -14.67
CA VAL A 73 -15.85 -5.86 -15.32
C VAL A 73 -15.41 -4.64 -14.50
N GLU A 74 -16.36 -3.83 -14.01
CA GLU A 74 -16.06 -2.66 -13.18
C GLU A 74 -15.41 -3.04 -11.86
N LEU A 75 -15.83 -4.17 -11.28
CA LEU A 75 -15.22 -4.74 -10.08
C LEU A 75 -13.75 -5.12 -10.30
N TRP A 76 -13.41 -5.73 -11.43
CA TRP A 76 -12.03 -6.05 -11.76
C TRP A 76 -11.19 -4.81 -12.04
N ILE A 77 -11.74 -3.80 -12.74
CA ILE A 77 -11.08 -2.52 -12.94
C ILE A 77 -10.81 -1.84 -11.59
N PHE A 78 -11.76 -1.85 -10.68
CA PHE A 78 -11.57 -1.29 -9.34
C PHE A 78 -10.42 -1.97 -8.58
N ARG A 79 -10.35 -3.30 -8.62
CA ARG A 79 -9.27 -4.06 -7.96
C ARG A 79 -7.91 -3.78 -8.60
N ILE A 80 -7.82 -3.87 -9.93
CA ILE A 80 -6.54 -3.77 -10.67
C ILE A 80 -6.03 -2.32 -10.69
N LEU A 81 -6.92 -1.35 -10.87
CA LEU A 81 -6.51 0.04 -11.05
C LEU A 81 -6.52 0.81 -9.72
N VAL A 82 -7.62 0.75 -8.96
CA VAL A 82 -7.77 1.58 -7.76
C VAL A 82 -7.04 0.97 -6.57
N GLN A 83 -7.36 -0.27 -6.18
CA GLN A 83 -6.76 -0.87 -5.00
C GLN A 83 -5.26 -1.13 -5.17
N ASN A 84 -4.85 -1.72 -6.29
CA ASN A 84 -3.44 -1.95 -6.58
C ASN A 84 -2.69 -0.63 -6.85
N GLY A 85 -3.31 0.38 -7.45
CA GLY A 85 -2.70 1.70 -7.65
C GLY A 85 -2.44 2.43 -6.33
N VAL A 86 -3.43 2.45 -5.43
CA VAL A 86 -3.26 3.01 -4.08
C VAL A 86 -2.24 2.20 -3.28
N ALA A 87 -2.21 0.87 -3.43
CA ALA A 87 -1.20 0.03 -2.78
C ALA A 87 0.22 0.31 -3.27
N VAL A 88 0.41 0.55 -4.58
CA VAL A 88 1.71 1.02 -5.11
C VAL A 88 2.10 2.33 -4.45
N TYR A 89 1.18 3.29 -4.40
CA TYR A 89 1.46 4.61 -3.85
C TYR A 89 1.79 4.55 -2.36
N ALA A 90 1.04 3.79 -1.56
CA ALA A 90 1.32 3.57 -0.15
C ALA A 90 2.69 2.91 0.08
N THR A 91 3.02 1.87 -0.71
CA THR A 91 4.32 1.17 -0.62
C THR A 91 5.46 2.12 -0.95
N TRP A 92 5.30 2.93 -2.00
CA TRP A 92 6.29 3.94 -2.37
C TRP A 92 6.44 5.01 -1.29
N GLY A 93 5.34 5.44 -0.69
CA GLY A 93 5.33 6.37 0.44
C GLY A 93 6.10 5.83 1.63
N THR A 94 5.87 4.57 2.02
CA THR A 94 6.62 3.89 3.08
C THR A 94 8.12 3.86 2.81
N LEU A 95 8.51 3.43 1.59
CA LEU A 95 9.92 3.36 1.18
C LEU A 95 10.58 4.74 1.21
N SER A 96 9.85 5.77 0.75
CA SER A 96 10.30 7.17 0.80
C SER A 96 10.46 7.67 2.24
N THR A 97 9.54 7.30 3.14
CA THR A 97 9.63 7.63 4.58
C THR A 97 10.83 6.96 5.23
N LEU A 98 11.10 5.68 4.94
CA LEU A 98 12.30 4.98 5.42
C LEU A 98 13.58 5.61 4.87
N LEU A 99 13.59 6.06 3.60
CA LEU A 99 14.71 6.81 3.03
C LEU A 99 14.94 8.12 3.77
N ASN A 100 13.89 8.93 3.98
CA ASN A 100 13.98 10.18 4.72
C ASN A 100 14.40 9.99 6.17
N LEU A 101 14.00 8.88 6.81
CA LEU A 101 14.48 8.49 8.13
C LEU A 101 15.98 8.19 8.11
N THR A 102 16.44 7.46 7.10
CA THR A 102 17.86 7.15 6.91
C THR A 102 18.69 8.44 6.77
N ILE A 103 18.24 9.38 5.93
CA ILE A 103 18.90 10.67 5.71
C ILE A 103 18.94 11.48 7.00
N TYR A 104 17.83 11.52 7.74
CA TYR A 104 17.75 12.21 9.03
C TYR A 104 18.73 11.63 10.06
N LEU A 105 18.81 10.31 10.18
CA LEU A 105 19.75 9.65 11.09
C LEU A 105 21.21 9.88 10.69
N GLN A 106 21.52 9.88 9.39
CA GLN A 106 22.87 10.17 8.89
C GLN A 106 23.29 11.62 9.12
N HIS A 107 22.34 12.56 9.18
CA HIS A 107 22.63 13.96 9.47
C HIS A 107 22.94 14.21 10.95
N GLN A 108 22.51 13.32 11.85
CA GLN A 108 22.90 13.39 13.25
C GLN A 108 24.36 12.96 13.41
N LYS A 109 25.15 13.79 14.09
CA LYS A 109 26.63 13.71 14.12
C LYS A 109 27.22 12.40 14.70
N ASP A 110 26.41 11.57 15.34
CA ASP A 110 26.90 10.46 16.17
C ASP A 110 26.70 9.06 15.57
N THR A 111 26.05 8.92 14.41
CA THR A 111 25.71 7.59 13.87
C THR A 111 26.50 7.25 12.61
N SER A 112 27.06 6.04 12.54
CA SER A 112 27.75 5.59 11.34
C SER A 112 26.76 5.39 10.18
N ARG A 113 27.16 5.79 8.96
CA ARG A 113 26.28 5.70 7.77
C ARG A 113 25.83 4.26 7.49
N CYS A 114 26.69 3.28 7.73
CA CYS A 114 26.39 1.87 7.56
C CYS A 114 25.32 1.40 8.56
N ASP A 115 25.41 1.84 9.82
CA ASP A 115 24.43 1.45 10.84
C ASP A 115 23.05 2.04 10.54
N CYS A 116 22.97 3.30 10.08
CA CYS A 116 21.70 3.92 9.66
C CYS A 116 21.04 3.16 8.52
N ALA A 117 21.80 2.78 7.49
CA ALA A 117 21.28 2.05 6.34
C ALA A 117 20.83 0.63 6.72
N MET A 118 21.59 -0.06 7.57
CA MET A 118 21.20 -1.37 8.10
C MET A 118 19.92 -1.30 8.93
N LEU A 119 19.76 -0.27 9.78
CA LEU A 119 18.54 -0.04 10.54
C LEU A 119 17.32 0.08 9.61
N SER A 120 17.40 0.91 8.57
CA SER A 120 16.29 1.09 7.63
C SER A 120 15.98 -0.16 6.82
N LEU A 121 16.99 -0.94 6.42
CA LEU A 121 16.79 -2.24 5.77
C LEU A 121 16.13 -3.26 6.71
N LEU A 122 16.50 -3.25 7.99
CA LEU A 122 15.88 -4.09 9.00
C LEU A 122 14.40 -3.70 9.22
N LEU A 123 14.10 -2.40 9.32
CA LEU A 123 12.73 -1.90 9.42
C LEU A 123 11.91 -2.31 8.19
N LEU A 124 12.47 -2.19 6.98
CA LEU A 124 11.82 -2.64 5.76
C LEU A 124 11.50 -4.14 5.78
N LEU A 125 12.44 -4.97 6.23
CA LEU A 125 12.22 -6.41 6.36
C LEU A 125 11.09 -6.71 7.36
N MET A 126 11.11 -6.05 8.52
CA MET A 126 10.06 -6.22 9.53
C MET A 126 8.69 -5.81 9.01
N GLU A 127 8.58 -4.68 8.33
CA GLU A 127 7.33 -4.20 7.76
C GLU A 127 6.81 -5.15 6.67
N LEU A 128 7.68 -5.66 5.80
CA LEU A 128 7.34 -6.64 4.76
C LEU A 128 6.80 -7.95 5.36
N LEU A 129 7.41 -8.45 6.44
CA LEU A 129 6.94 -9.65 7.13
C LEU A 129 5.61 -9.42 7.86
N VAL A 130 5.47 -8.30 8.58
CA VAL A 130 4.22 -7.94 9.25
C VAL A 130 3.10 -7.77 8.23
N TRP A 131 3.38 -7.11 7.10
CA TRP A 131 2.42 -6.96 6.03
C TRP A 131 2.00 -8.30 5.43
N PHE A 132 2.95 -9.19 5.13
CA PHE A 132 2.66 -10.54 4.64
C PHE A 132 1.77 -11.33 5.62
N LEU A 133 2.00 -11.23 6.93
CA LEU A 133 1.13 -11.87 7.92
C LEU A 133 -0.27 -11.22 7.93
N LEU A 134 -0.33 -9.89 7.95
CA LEU A 134 -1.58 -9.14 8.01
C LEU A 134 -2.47 -9.41 6.79
N GLU A 135 -1.89 -9.43 5.58
CA GLU A 135 -2.62 -9.67 4.33
C GLU A 135 -3.11 -11.11 4.15
N ASN A 136 -2.47 -12.09 4.81
CA ASN A 136 -2.82 -13.51 4.65
C ASN A 136 -3.79 -14.00 5.72
N PHE A 137 -3.74 -13.44 6.93
CA PHE A 137 -4.58 -13.86 8.06
C PHE A 137 -5.72 -12.89 8.37
N TYR A 138 -5.46 -11.58 8.42
CA TYR A 138 -6.44 -10.62 8.93
C TYR A 138 -7.19 -9.88 7.82
N LEU A 139 -6.47 -9.41 6.80
CA LEU A 139 -7.02 -8.59 5.72
C LEU A 139 -7.32 -9.40 4.44
N ASP A 140 -7.25 -10.73 4.48
CA ASP A 140 -7.40 -11.57 3.28
C ASP A 140 -8.71 -11.30 2.52
N GLU A 141 -9.81 -10.97 3.19
CA GLU A 141 -11.08 -10.64 2.53
C GLU A 141 -10.99 -9.33 1.72
N GLN A 142 -10.17 -8.38 2.16
CA GLN A 142 -10.13 -6.99 1.68
C GLN A 142 -9.01 -6.73 0.67
N VAL A 143 -7.82 -7.30 0.92
CA VAL A 143 -6.60 -7.05 0.12
C VAL A 143 -6.19 -8.26 -0.71
N ARG A 144 -7.07 -9.25 -0.91
CA ARG A 144 -6.74 -10.51 -1.62
C ARG A 144 -6.04 -10.29 -2.95
N TYR A 145 -6.43 -9.26 -3.70
CA TYR A 145 -5.91 -8.97 -5.04
C TYR A 145 -4.84 -7.88 -5.06
N ASN A 146 -4.39 -7.39 -3.91
CA ASN A 146 -3.25 -6.47 -3.85
C ASN A 146 -1.96 -7.28 -3.98
N VAL A 147 -1.37 -7.22 -5.17
CA VAL A 147 -0.17 -7.97 -5.53
C VAL A 147 0.98 -7.02 -5.87
N THR A 148 0.69 -5.74 -6.12
CA THR A 148 1.66 -4.72 -6.55
C THR A 148 2.67 -4.28 -5.49
N ILE A 149 2.46 -4.62 -4.22
CA ILE A 149 3.35 -4.23 -3.12
C ILE A 149 4.75 -4.86 -3.30
N TYR A 150 4.82 -6.17 -3.57
CA TYR A 150 6.10 -6.86 -3.71
C TYR A 150 6.92 -6.42 -4.93
N PRO A 151 6.34 -6.27 -6.15
CA PRO A 151 7.05 -5.69 -7.27
C PRO A 151 7.65 -4.31 -6.97
N VAL A 152 6.96 -3.44 -6.24
CA VAL A 152 7.47 -2.11 -5.88
C VAL A 152 8.67 -2.22 -4.95
N VAL A 153 8.61 -3.08 -3.93
CA VAL A 153 9.74 -3.31 -3.02
C VAL A 153 10.94 -3.94 -3.75
N ILE A 154 10.69 -4.88 -4.67
CA ILE A 154 11.73 -5.49 -5.52
C ILE A 154 12.42 -4.42 -6.38
N LEU A 155 11.64 -3.56 -7.06
CA LEU A 155 12.19 -2.48 -7.88
C LEU A 155 13.02 -1.50 -7.06
N TRP A 156 12.55 -1.15 -5.85
CA TRP A 156 13.30 -0.29 -4.94
C TRP A 156 14.62 -0.91 -4.51
N LEU A 157 14.61 -2.17 -4.06
CA LEU A 157 15.80 -2.88 -3.62
C LEU A 157 16.80 -3.10 -4.76
N LEU A 158 16.33 -3.32 -5.99
CA LEU A 158 17.20 -3.33 -7.18
C LEU A 158 17.88 -1.97 -7.39
N GLY A 159 17.15 -0.86 -7.20
CA GLY A 159 17.72 0.48 -7.21
C GLY A 159 18.78 0.69 -6.14
N VAL A 160 18.57 0.15 -4.93
CA VAL A 160 19.56 0.21 -3.84
C VAL A 160 20.82 -0.60 -4.18
N LEU A 161 20.66 -1.82 -4.71
CA LEU A 161 21.77 -2.72 -5.02
C LEU A 161 22.62 -2.26 -6.21
N THR A 162 22.01 -1.66 -7.22
CA THR A 162 22.73 -1.12 -8.39
C THR A 162 23.60 0.09 -8.04
N ASN A 163 23.21 0.83 -6.99
CA ASN A 163 23.96 2.00 -6.52
C ASN A 163 24.99 1.68 -5.42
N SER A 164 24.96 0.51 -4.82
CA SER A 164 25.95 0.07 -3.83
C SER A 164 27.15 -0.55 -4.55
N GLY A 165 28.08 0.30 -5.01
CA GLY A 165 29.22 -0.05 -5.87
C GLY A 165 30.24 -1.08 -5.34
N SER A 166 29.98 -1.78 -4.23
CA SER A 166 30.80 -2.90 -3.75
C SER A 166 29.94 -4.07 -3.25
N SER A 167 30.09 -5.23 -3.92
CA SER A 167 29.39 -6.48 -3.58
C SER A 167 29.84 -7.14 -2.27
N ASP A 168 31.04 -6.79 -1.79
CA ASP A 168 31.63 -7.36 -0.58
C ASP A 168 31.19 -6.66 0.72
N ASN A 169 30.30 -5.66 0.63
CA ASN A 169 29.79 -4.97 1.80
C ASN A 169 28.66 -5.78 2.48
N LEU A 170 28.68 -5.89 3.81
CA LEU A 170 27.60 -6.52 4.59
C LEU A 170 26.23 -5.92 4.29
N MET A 171 26.17 -4.61 4.03
CA MET A 171 24.95 -3.92 3.60
C MET A 171 24.43 -4.45 2.26
N TYR A 172 25.31 -4.73 1.30
CA TYR A 172 24.95 -5.28 -0.01
C TYR A 172 24.35 -6.68 0.17
N ILE A 173 25.03 -7.54 0.94
CA ILE A 173 24.57 -8.90 1.23
C ILE A 173 23.19 -8.88 1.92
N PHE A 174 22.99 -7.96 2.86
CA PHE A 174 21.72 -7.82 3.57
C PHE A 174 20.59 -7.29 2.67
N ALA A 175 20.85 -6.29 1.83
CA ALA A 175 19.86 -5.83 0.86
C ALA A 175 19.50 -6.93 -0.17
N ALA A 176 20.50 -7.70 -0.62
CA ALA A 176 20.30 -8.81 -1.54
C ALA A 176 19.49 -9.96 -0.93
N SER A 177 19.67 -10.24 0.37
CA SER A 177 18.87 -11.25 1.06
C SER A 177 17.41 -10.82 1.21
N ILE A 178 17.15 -9.54 1.54
CA ILE A 178 15.78 -8.99 1.58
C ILE A 178 15.13 -9.04 0.19
N LEU A 179 15.89 -8.76 -0.87
CA LEU A 179 15.40 -8.88 -2.25
C LEU A 179 14.99 -10.32 -2.56
N MET A 180 15.83 -11.30 -2.21
CA MET A 180 15.52 -12.72 -2.40
C MET A 180 14.25 -13.13 -1.63
N ILE A 181 14.13 -12.72 -0.37
CA ILE A 181 12.93 -12.95 0.45
C ILE A 181 11.70 -12.32 -0.21
N SER A 182 11.80 -11.08 -0.70
CA SER A 182 10.71 -10.38 -1.37
C SER A 182 10.23 -11.11 -2.62
N CYS A 183 11.15 -11.66 -3.43
CA CYS A 183 10.81 -12.50 -4.58
C CYS A 183 10.08 -13.78 -4.18
N ILE A 184 10.54 -14.46 -3.12
CA ILE A 184 9.89 -15.68 -2.61
C ILE A 184 8.47 -15.37 -2.12
N LEU A 185 8.29 -14.30 -1.33
CA LEU A 185 6.98 -13.87 -0.85
C LEU A 185 6.04 -13.48 -1.99
N PHE A 186 6.56 -12.84 -3.04
CA PHE A 186 5.78 -12.51 -4.23
C PHE A 186 5.22 -13.76 -4.91
N VAL A 187 6.08 -14.75 -5.18
CA VAL A 187 5.66 -16.01 -5.82
C VAL A 187 4.65 -16.75 -4.95
N LEU A 188 4.91 -16.84 -3.64
CA LEU A 188 3.98 -17.42 -2.67
C LEU A 188 2.63 -16.71 -2.68
N ARG A 189 2.62 -15.37 -2.73
CA ARG A 189 1.41 -14.57 -2.76
C ARG A 189 0.61 -14.85 -4.03
N VAL A 190 1.23 -14.82 -5.21
CA VAL A 190 0.55 -15.13 -6.48
C VAL A 190 -0.06 -16.53 -6.45
N ALA A 191 0.69 -17.52 -5.96
CA ALA A 191 0.19 -18.89 -5.83
C ALA A 191 -0.98 -19.00 -4.85
N LEU A 192 -0.90 -18.37 -3.69
CA LEU A 192 -1.96 -18.35 -2.67
C LEU A 192 -3.22 -17.66 -3.18
N VAL A 193 -3.08 -16.52 -3.87
CA VAL A 193 -4.20 -15.77 -4.45
C VAL A 193 -4.89 -16.59 -5.54
N ALA A 194 -4.13 -17.21 -6.44
CA ALA A 194 -4.68 -18.10 -7.48
C ALA A 194 -5.41 -19.30 -6.87
N TRP A 195 -4.81 -19.94 -5.86
CA TRP A 195 -5.42 -21.07 -5.16
C TRP A 195 -6.70 -20.68 -4.41
N ARG A 196 -6.68 -19.58 -3.65
CA ARG A 196 -7.84 -19.06 -2.91
C ARG A 196 -8.95 -18.59 -3.85
N HIS A 197 -8.61 -17.98 -4.98
CA HIS A 197 -9.59 -17.59 -5.99
C HIS A 197 -10.38 -18.81 -6.50
N HIS A 198 -9.69 -19.92 -6.78
CA HIS A 198 -10.31 -21.14 -7.29
C HIS A 198 -11.05 -21.95 -6.21
N LYS A 199 -10.55 -21.99 -4.96
CA LYS A 199 -11.14 -22.80 -3.87
C LYS A 199 -12.16 -22.04 -3.02
N GLN A 200 -12.05 -20.72 -2.93
CA GLN A 200 -12.85 -19.87 -2.04
C GLN A 200 -13.26 -18.57 -2.75
N PRO A 201 -14.14 -18.62 -3.77
CA PRO A 201 -14.63 -17.42 -4.42
C PRO A 201 -15.33 -16.51 -3.39
N LEU A 202 -14.93 -15.23 -3.37
CA LEU A 202 -15.43 -14.25 -2.39
C LEU A 202 -16.94 -13.99 -2.50
N TYR A 203 -17.51 -14.16 -3.69
CA TYR A 203 -18.93 -13.98 -3.95
C TYR A 203 -19.51 -15.30 -4.44
N LYS A 204 -20.49 -15.83 -3.70
CA LYS A 204 -21.35 -16.94 -4.14
C LYS A 204 -22.69 -16.35 -4.57
N ASP A 205 -23.22 -16.81 -5.70
CA ASP A 205 -24.37 -16.21 -6.42
C ASP A 205 -25.74 -16.39 -5.73
N ASN A 206 -25.77 -16.71 -4.44
CA ASN A 206 -26.94 -17.32 -3.79
C ASN A 206 -27.70 -16.39 -2.83
N GLY A 207 -27.42 -15.08 -2.82
CA GLY A 207 -28.06 -14.12 -1.91
C GLY A 207 -28.95 -13.09 -2.62
N PRO A 208 -30.05 -12.61 -1.99
CA PRO A 208 -30.78 -11.45 -2.50
C PRO A 208 -29.84 -10.24 -2.51
N SER A 209 -29.57 -9.71 -3.71
CA SER A 209 -28.74 -8.53 -3.89
C SER A 209 -29.59 -7.30 -3.61
N LEU A 210 -29.40 -6.68 -2.43
CA LEU A 210 -29.95 -5.37 -2.10
C LEU A 210 -29.58 -4.36 -3.19
N SER A 211 -30.51 -3.46 -3.51
CA SER A 211 -30.25 -2.40 -4.47
C SER A 211 -29.22 -1.40 -3.92
N PRO A 212 -28.45 -0.73 -4.78
CA PRO A 212 -27.48 0.30 -4.37
C PRO A 212 -28.08 1.37 -3.46
N VAL A 213 -29.35 1.70 -3.67
CA VAL A 213 -30.10 2.69 -2.89
C VAL A 213 -30.36 2.19 -1.47
N GLU A 214 -30.80 0.94 -1.29
CA GLU A 214 -31.03 0.35 0.03
C GLU A 214 -29.72 0.22 0.84
N ILE A 215 -28.62 -0.10 0.16
CA ILE A 215 -27.29 -0.14 0.77
C ILE A 215 -26.88 1.25 1.26
N SER A 216 -27.08 2.29 0.43
CA SER A 216 -26.73 3.68 0.77
C SER A 216 -27.51 4.22 1.99
N LEU A 217 -28.77 3.79 2.18
CA LEU A 217 -29.62 4.22 3.30
C LEU A 217 -29.15 3.69 4.65
N THR A 218 -28.35 2.62 4.65
CA THR A 218 -27.82 2.00 5.87
C THR A 218 -26.42 2.55 6.26
N GLN A 219 -25.83 3.38 5.40
CA GLN A 219 -24.45 3.85 5.52
C GLN A 219 -24.34 5.19 6.26
N ARG A 220 -23.25 5.39 7.01
CA ARG A 220 -22.91 6.71 7.60
C ARG A 220 -22.47 7.68 6.50
N ARG A 221 -22.67 8.99 6.71
CA ARG A 221 -22.32 10.09 5.76
C ARG A 221 -20.88 10.07 5.22
N ILE A 222 -19.92 9.53 5.97
CA ILE A 222 -18.52 9.43 5.54
C ILE A 222 -18.33 8.36 4.44
N PHE A 223 -19.24 7.39 4.38
CA PHE A 223 -19.26 6.28 3.42
C PHE A 223 -20.33 6.42 2.33
N LEU A 224 -21.17 7.46 2.41
CA LEU A 224 -22.01 7.92 1.29
C LEU A 224 -21.12 8.52 0.18
#